data_AF-A0A2N3HY25-F1
#
_entry.id   AF-A0A2N3HY25-F1
#
_cell.length_a   1.000
_cell.length_b   1.000
_cell.length_c   1.000
_cell.angle_alpha   90.00
_cell.angle_beta   90.00
_cell.angle_gamma   90.00
#
_symmetry.space_group_name_H-M   'P 1'
#
loop_
_entity.id
_entity.type
_entity.pdbx_description
1 polymer ?
#
loop_
_entity_poly.entity_id
_entity_poly.type
_entity_poly.pdbx_seq_one_letter_code
_entity_poly.pdbx_strand_id
1 'polypeptide(L)'
;MVRILFYLLMALNLFACKPAKKGEQLKLDWQPGINAPNHYPIRSIFGSFSNGEQSCGITTGICQYGGWGLGGMEMSSGHFVPNKLTLGWFSHAEDKFYKGEFDLPADTMEVLFKQGFTSQKGIHSRHNYLRKQNR
;
A
#
# COMPACT_ATOMS: atom_id res chain seq x y z
N MET A 1 48.25 -22.89 -22.71
CA MET A 1 46.86 -23.40 -22.75
C MET A 1 46.17 -23.42 -21.38
N VAL A 2 46.83 -23.87 -20.30
CA VAL A 2 46.23 -23.95 -18.93
C VAL A 2 45.79 -22.59 -18.34
N ARG A 3 46.55 -21.51 -18.59
CA ARG A 3 46.20 -20.16 -18.12
C ARG A 3 44.92 -19.61 -18.75
N ILE A 4 44.67 -19.87 -20.03
CA ILE A 4 43.46 -19.42 -20.75
C ILE A 4 42.23 -20.17 -20.22
N LEU A 5 42.38 -21.46 -19.90
CA LEU A 5 41.32 -22.28 -19.31
C LEU A 5 40.90 -21.76 -17.93
N PHE A 6 41.85 -21.21 -17.15
CA PHE A 6 41.59 -20.64 -15.82
C PHE A 6 40.81 -19.32 -15.89
N TYR A 7 41.10 -18.45 -16.87
CA TYR A 7 40.34 -17.21 -17.07
C TYR A 7 38.91 -17.46 -17.56
N LEU A 8 38.69 -18.48 -18.39
CA LEU A 8 37.36 -18.93 -18.82
C LEU A 8 36.52 -19.44 -17.63
N LEU A 9 37.11 -20.21 -16.72
CA LEU A 9 36.41 -20.73 -15.53
C LEU A 9 35.98 -19.61 -14.56
N MET A 10 36.73 -18.50 -14.51
CA MET A 10 36.44 -17.37 -13.62
C MET A 10 35.35 -16.45 -14.17
N ALA A 11 35.24 -16.30 -15.50
CA ALA A 11 34.20 -15.50 -16.16
C ALA A 11 32.79 -16.13 -16.08
N LEU A 12 32.69 -17.45 -15.90
CA LEU A 12 31.41 -18.17 -15.76
C LEU A 12 30.66 -17.89 -14.44
N ASN A 13 31.28 -17.21 -13.47
CA ASN A 13 30.64 -16.88 -12.19
C ASN A 13 29.85 -15.56 -12.19
N LEU A 14 29.90 -14.79 -13.29
CA LEU A 14 29.23 -13.48 -13.36
C LEU A 14 27.74 -13.54 -13.75
N PHE A 15 27.22 -14.71 -14.14
CA PHE A 15 25.79 -14.89 -14.48
C PHE A 15 24.93 -15.43 -13.33
N ALA A 16 25.46 -15.56 -12.13
CA ALA A 16 24.69 -15.97 -10.95
C ALA A 16 23.93 -14.78 -10.32
N CYS A 17 23.35 -13.89 -11.14
CA CYS A 17 22.37 -12.94 -10.66
C CYS A 17 21.06 -13.70 -10.47
N LYS A 18 20.88 -14.34 -9.32
CA LYS A 18 19.58 -14.90 -8.95
C LYS A 18 18.60 -13.72 -8.93
N PRO A 19 17.49 -13.72 -9.70
CA PRO A 19 16.44 -12.73 -9.47
C PRO A 19 16.07 -12.85 -7.99
N ALA A 20 16.00 -11.72 -7.29
CA ALA A 20 15.49 -11.70 -5.94
C ALA A 20 14.18 -12.48 -5.96
N LYS A 21 14.09 -13.56 -5.16
CA LYS A 21 12.83 -14.27 -5.01
C LYS A 21 11.81 -13.19 -4.66
N LYS A 22 10.81 -12.97 -5.52
CA LYS A 22 9.67 -12.09 -5.22
C LYS A 22 9.18 -12.61 -3.87
N GLY A 23 9.50 -11.88 -2.80
CA GLY A 23 9.23 -12.32 -1.45
C GLY A 23 7.76 -12.64 -1.36
N GLU A 24 7.38 -13.68 -0.60
CA GLU A 24 5.98 -14.01 -0.41
C GLU A 24 5.23 -12.74 0.02
N GLN A 25 4.35 -12.24 -0.87
CA GLN A 25 3.75 -10.93 -0.70
C GLN A 25 2.80 -10.98 0.50
N LEU A 26 2.98 -10.03 1.42
CA LEU A 26 2.21 -9.96 2.66
C LEU A 26 0.71 -9.81 2.34
N LYS A 27 -0.10 -10.80 2.74
CA LYS A 27 -1.56 -10.73 2.62
C LYS A 27 -2.15 -10.14 3.89
N LEU A 28 -2.47 -8.86 3.81
CA LEU A 28 -3.11 -8.11 4.88
C LEU A 28 -4.63 -8.21 4.78
N ASP A 29 -5.32 -7.84 5.85
CA ASP A 29 -6.74 -7.52 5.79
C ASP A 29 -6.92 -6.09 6.30
N TRP A 30 -7.30 -5.19 5.40
CA TRP A 30 -7.42 -3.76 5.68
C TRP A 30 -8.53 -3.13 4.85
N GLN A 31 -9.02 -1.96 5.29
CA GLN A 31 -10.09 -1.23 4.62
C GLN A 31 -9.67 0.22 4.37
N PRO A 32 -9.95 0.80 3.18
CA PRO A 32 -9.63 2.19 2.91
C PRO A 32 -10.68 3.11 3.54
N GLY A 33 -10.31 3.75 4.65
CA GLY A 33 -11.08 4.85 5.23
C GLY A 33 -10.75 6.18 4.56
N ILE A 34 -11.77 6.98 4.24
CA ILE A 34 -11.61 8.35 3.76
C ILE A 34 -12.06 9.35 4.84
N ASN A 35 -11.24 10.38 5.06
CA ASN A 35 -11.51 11.48 5.99
C ASN A 35 -11.01 12.81 5.42
N ALA A 36 -11.51 13.91 5.98
CA ALA A 36 -11.03 15.25 5.67
C ALA A 36 -11.11 16.17 6.90
N PRO A 37 -10.29 17.23 6.95
CA PRO A 37 -10.32 18.18 8.06
C PRO A 37 -11.68 18.86 8.22
N ASN A 38 -12.03 19.23 9.45
CA ASN A 38 -13.32 19.86 9.77
C ASN A 38 -13.65 21.11 8.93
N HIS A 39 -12.63 21.89 8.57
CA HIS A 39 -12.80 23.15 7.84
C HIS A 39 -12.47 23.04 6.34
N TYR A 40 -12.16 21.83 5.85
CA TYR A 40 -11.84 21.58 4.45
C TYR A 40 -12.65 20.38 3.93
N PRO A 41 -13.98 20.53 3.79
CA PRO A 41 -14.83 19.44 3.33
C PRO A 41 -14.46 19.03 1.91
N ILE A 42 -14.47 17.73 1.66
CA ILE A 42 -14.29 17.18 0.31
C ILE A 42 -15.43 16.22 -0.05
N ARG A 43 -15.65 16.05 -1.35
CA ARG A 43 -16.40 14.91 -1.88
C ARG A 43 -15.49 14.09 -2.77
N SER A 44 -15.23 12.84 -2.42
CA SER A 44 -14.50 11.92 -3.29
C SER A 44 -15.33 11.60 -4.54
N ILE A 45 -14.69 11.67 -5.70
CA ILE A 45 -15.30 11.37 -7.01
C ILE A 45 -14.86 9.99 -7.47
N PHE A 46 -13.56 9.69 -7.32
CA PHE A 46 -12.99 8.36 -7.54
C PHE A 46 -11.78 8.17 -6.65
N GLY A 47 -11.39 6.92 -6.41
CA GLY A 47 -10.07 6.62 -5.92
C GLY A 47 -9.85 5.16 -5.59
N SER A 48 -8.59 4.75 -5.61
CA SER A 48 -8.19 3.40 -5.26
C SER A 48 -6.73 3.33 -4.85
N PHE A 49 -6.45 2.36 -4.00
CA PHE A 49 -5.11 1.86 -3.77
C PHE A 49 -4.86 0.69 -4.71
N SER A 50 -3.64 0.55 -5.23
CA SER A 50 -3.27 -0.59 -6.08
C SER A 50 -1.83 -1.05 -5.83
N ASN A 51 -1.52 -2.28 -6.25
CA ASN A 51 -0.14 -2.79 -6.33
C ASN A 51 0.29 -3.11 -7.77
N GLY A 52 -0.49 -2.69 -8.76
CA GLY A 52 -0.32 -3.00 -10.19
C GLY A 52 -1.05 -4.27 -10.66
N GLU A 53 -1.36 -5.21 -9.77
CA GLU A 53 -2.09 -6.46 -10.09
C GLU A 53 -3.51 -6.44 -9.52
N GLN A 54 -3.67 -5.85 -8.34
CA GLN A 54 -4.92 -5.73 -7.60
C GLN A 54 -5.22 -4.26 -7.29
N SER A 55 -6.51 -3.95 -7.11
CA SER A 55 -7.00 -2.62 -6.76
C SER A 55 -8.05 -2.73 -5.66
N CYS A 56 -8.01 -1.79 -4.72
CA CYS A 56 -8.96 -1.64 -3.62
C CYS A 56 -9.52 -0.21 -3.68
N GLY A 57 -10.80 -0.09 -4.04
CA GLY A 57 -11.46 1.21 -4.23
C GLY A 57 -11.82 1.87 -2.91
N ILE A 58 -11.76 3.19 -2.86
CA ILE A 58 -12.23 3.96 -1.69
C ILE A 58 -13.73 4.26 -1.80
N THR A 59 -14.35 4.66 -0.70
CA THR A 59 -15.73 5.17 -0.70
C THR A 59 -15.82 6.50 -1.46
N THR A 60 -16.79 6.62 -2.37
CA THR A 60 -17.02 7.80 -3.23
C THR A 60 -18.41 8.39 -3.03
N GLY A 61 -18.61 9.64 -3.47
CA GLY A 61 -19.91 10.28 -3.53
C GLY A 61 -20.42 10.87 -2.21
N ILE A 62 -19.71 10.71 -1.10
CA ILE A 62 -20.11 11.21 0.22
C ILE A 62 -19.20 12.38 0.62
N CYS A 63 -19.81 13.44 1.18
CA CYS A 63 -19.05 14.58 1.71
C CYS A 63 -18.38 14.19 3.03
N GLN A 64 -17.08 14.44 3.13
CA GLN A 64 -16.24 14.13 4.29
C GLN A 64 -15.81 15.43 4.96
N TYR A 65 -16.03 15.53 6.27
CA TYR A 65 -15.72 16.70 7.10
C TYR A 65 -15.54 16.35 8.59
N GLY A 66 -15.36 15.06 8.90
CA GLY A 66 -15.33 14.56 10.28
C GLY A 66 -14.02 14.78 11.04
N GLY A 67 -13.00 15.35 10.39
CA GLY A 67 -11.67 15.53 10.97
C GLY A 67 -10.72 14.36 10.68
N TRP A 68 -9.45 14.56 10.99
CA TRP A 68 -8.43 13.51 10.84
C TRP A 68 -8.36 12.59 12.05
N GLY A 69 -7.95 11.34 11.82
CA GLY A 69 -7.70 10.36 12.88
C GLY A 69 -8.92 9.53 13.33
N LEU A 70 -10.08 9.74 12.73
CA LEU A 70 -11.24 8.86 12.90
C LEU A 70 -11.21 7.72 11.87
N GLY A 71 -11.82 6.58 12.17
CA GLY A 71 -12.09 5.56 11.16
C GLY A 71 -13.03 6.16 10.13
N GLY A 72 -12.54 6.36 8.91
CA GLY A 72 -13.31 6.98 7.84
C GLY A 72 -14.41 6.05 7.33
N MET A 73 -15.12 6.48 6.29
CA MET A 73 -16.12 5.64 5.65
C MET A 73 -15.45 4.53 4.84
N GLU A 74 -15.70 3.27 5.20
CA GLU A 74 -15.09 2.07 4.62
C GLU A 74 -16.15 1.25 3.86
N MET A 75 -15.88 0.88 2.60
CA MET A 75 -16.82 0.12 1.75
C MET A 75 -16.18 -1.06 1.02
N SER A 76 -14.88 -1.29 1.23
CA SER A 76 -14.12 -2.33 0.55
C SER A 76 -13.05 -2.89 1.49
N SER A 77 -12.45 -4.02 1.10
CA SER A 77 -11.31 -4.62 1.76
C SER A 77 -10.17 -4.84 0.76
N GLY A 78 -8.94 -4.66 1.22
CA GLY A 78 -7.72 -4.89 0.49
C GLY A 78 -6.94 -6.06 1.09
N HIS A 79 -6.39 -6.90 0.20
CA HIS A 79 -5.68 -8.12 0.59
C HIS A 79 -4.22 -8.18 0.13
N PHE A 80 -3.64 -7.01 -0.10
CA PHE A 80 -2.29 -6.79 -0.62
C PHE A 80 -1.66 -5.55 -0.01
N VAL A 81 -0.35 -5.38 -0.19
CA VAL A 81 0.34 -4.12 0.14
C VAL A 81 0.31 -3.20 -1.08
N PRO A 82 -0.34 -2.03 -0.99
CA PRO A 82 -0.41 -1.12 -2.12
C PRO A 82 0.94 -0.44 -2.36
N ASN A 83 1.22 -0.09 -3.62
CA ASN A 83 2.35 0.74 -4.01
C ASN A 83 1.91 2.04 -4.71
N LYS A 84 0.60 2.24 -4.92
CA LYS A 84 0.05 3.45 -5.53
C LYS A 84 -1.30 3.81 -4.93
N LEU A 85 -1.56 5.11 -4.81
CA LEU A 85 -2.87 5.70 -4.52
C LEU A 85 -3.24 6.66 -5.66
N THR A 86 -4.42 6.46 -6.25
CA THR A 86 -5.03 7.42 -7.18
C THR A 86 -6.31 7.94 -6.55
N LEU A 87 -6.52 9.27 -6.57
CA LEU A 87 -7.67 9.91 -5.95
C LEU A 87 -8.12 11.11 -6.79
N GLY A 88 -9.43 11.28 -6.92
CA GLY A 88 -10.05 12.49 -7.41
C GLY A 88 -11.11 12.97 -6.42
N TRP A 89 -11.11 14.26 -6.10
CA TRP A 89 -12.03 14.85 -5.15
C TRP A 89 -12.42 16.27 -5.54
N PHE A 90 -13.57 16.70 -5.06
CA PHE A 90 -14.01 18.08 -5.09
C PHE A 90 -13.75 18.73 -3.72
N SER A 91 -13.07 19.88 -3.69
CA SER A 91 -12.84 20.70 -2.50
C SER A 91 -13.96 21.73 -2.37
N HIS A 92 -14.76 21.62 -1.32
CA HIS A 92 -15.83 22.58 -1.05
C HIS A 92 -15.29 23.93 -0.57
N ALA A 93 -14.12 23.95 0.06
CA ALA A 93 -13.49 25.18 0.55
C ALA A 93 -12.98 26.07 -0.59
N GLU A 94 -12.66 25.47 -1.75
CA GLU A 94 -12.02 26.15 -2.87
C GLU A 94 -12.84 26.14 -4.16
N ASP A 95 -13.97 25.45 -4.16
CA ASP A 95 -14.85 25.24 -5.31
C ASP A 95 -14.10 24.66 -6.54
N LYS A 96 -13.27 23.63 -6.29
CA LYS A 96 -12.35 23.07 -7.30
C LYS A 96 -12.29 21.56 -7.27
N PHE A 97 -12.06 20.99 -8.45
CA PHE A 97 -11.75 19.58 -8.62
C PHE A 97 -10.23 19.36 -8.60
N TYR A 98 -9.82 18.33 -7.88
CA TYR A 98 -8.45 17.91 -7.74
C TYR A 98 -8.30 16.44 -8.13
N LYS A 99 -7.12 16.11 -8.65
CA LYS A 99 -6.68 14.74 -8.90
C LYS A 99 -5.26 14.59 -8.38
N GLY A 100 -5.01 13.48 -7.70
CA GLY A 100 -3.68 13.07 -7.24
C GLY A 100 -3.38 11.64 -7.62
N GLU A 101 -2.13 11.39 -7.97
CA GLU A 101 -1.54 10.07 -8.10
C GLU A 101 -0.26 10.06 -7.27
N PHE A 102 -0.15 9.10 -6.36
CA PHE A 102 0.90 9.05 -5.36
C PHE A 102 1.51 7.66 -5.34
N ASP A 103 2.83 7.61 -5.50
CA ASP A 103 3.58 6.38 -5.24
C ASP A 103 3.71 6.20 -3.72
N LEU A 104 3.43 4.98 -3.26
CA LEU A 104 3.50 4.63 -1.86
C LEU A 104 4.75 3.79 -1.58
N PRO A 105 5.44 4.00 -0.44
CA PRO A 105 6.66 3.28 -0.11
C PRO A 105 6.34 1.86 0.38
N ALA A 106 5.98 0.96 -0.54
CA ALA A 106 5.50 -0.39 -0.25
C ALA A 106 6.46 -1.19 0.65
N ASP A 107 7.77 -1.11 0.41
CA ASP A 107 8.78 -1.80 1.23
C ASP A 107 8.77 -1.33 2.68
N THR A 108 8.61 -0.01 2.89
CA THR A 108 8.52 0.56 4.25
C THR A 108 7.22 0.13 4.93
N MET A 109 6.11 0.17 4.20
CA MET A 109 4.82 -0.30 4.72
C MET A 109 4.86 -1.78 5.09
N GLU A 110 5.47 -2.64 4.27
CA GLU A 110 5.65 -4.06 4.58
C GLU A 110 6.40 -4.28 5.90
N VAL A 111 7.50 -3.54 6.11
CA VAL A 111 8.28 -3.62 7.35
C VAL A 111 7.44 -3.17 8.54
N LEU A 112 6.74 -2.04 8.44
CA LEU A 112 5.88 -1.50 9.50
C LEU A 112 4.72 -2.44 9.83
N PHE A 113 4.06 -3.02 8.84
CA PHE A 113 2.97 -3.96 9.08
C PHE A 113 3.46 -5.18 9.86
N LYS A 114 4.61 -5.76 9.45
CA LYS A 114 5.26 -6.89 10.13
C LYS A 114 5.64 -6.55 11.58
N GLN A 115 6.07 -5.32 11.85
CA GLN A 115 6.38 -4.84 13.20
C GLN A 115 5.15 -4.74 14.10
N GLY A 116 3.96 -4.46 13.55
CA GLY A 116 2.75 -4.23 14.34
C GLY A 116 2.63 -2.78 14.83
N PHE A 117 1.72 -2.53 15.78
CA PHE A 117 1.46 -1.18 16.30
C PHE A 117 1.22 -1.19 17.81
N THR A 118 1.49 -0.07 18.45
CA THR A 118 1.17 0.14 19.86
C THR A 118 -0.04 1.06 19.97
N SER A 119 -1.10 0.57 20.61
CA SER A 119 -2.31 1.36 20.86
C SER A 119 -2.06 2.51 21.83
N GLN A 120 -2.98 3.47 21.92
CA GLN A 120 -2.92 4.57 22.89
C GLN A 120 -2.83 4.08 24.35
N LYS A 121 -3.29 2.85 24.63
CA LYS A 121 -3.20 2.22 25.96
C LYS A 121 -1.84 1.57 26.23
N GLY A 122 -0.86 1.72 25.34
CA GLY A 122 0.47 1.10 25.44
C GLY A 122 0.50 -0.38 25.06
N ILE A 123 -0.62 -0.97 24.62
CA ILE A 123 -0.68 -2.38 24.23
C ILE A 123 -0.14 -2.54 22.82
N HIS A 124 0.89 -3.38 22.67
CA HIS A 124 1.44 -3.76 21.37
C HIS A 124 0.65 -4.91 20.74
N SER A 125 0.21 -4.71 19.50
CA SER A 125 -0.65 -5.63 18.74
C SER A 125 -0.08 -5.85 17.34
N ARG A 126 -0.32 -7.03 16.78
CA ARG A 126 0.02 -7.33 15.38
C ARG A 126 -1.20 -7.11 14.48
N HIS A 127 -0.95 -6.80 13.21
CA HIS A 127 -2.00 -6.76 12.20
C HIS A 127 -2.58 -8.15 11.93
N ASN A 128 -3.84 -8.18 11.54
CA ASN A 128 -4.48 -9.41 11.07
C ASN A 128 -3.97 -9.74 9.68
N TYR A 129 -3.38 -10.92 9.55
CA TYR A 129 -2.91 -11.47 8.29
C TYR A 129 -3.87 -12.55 7.83
N LEU A 130 -4.17 -12.58 6.54
CA LEU A 130 -4.87 -13.73 5.97
C LEU A 130 -3.94 -14.94 6.01
N ARG A 131 -4.29 -15.95 6.81
CA ARG A 131 -3.59 -17.25 6.77
C ARG A 131 -3.72 -17.83 5.37
N LYS A 132 -2.61 -18.34 4.81
CA LYS A 132 -2.64 -19.18 3.61
C LYS A 132 -3.64 -20.32 3.85
N GLN A 133 -4.73 -20.34 3.09
CA GLN A 133 -5.46 -21.58 2.89
C GLN A 133 -4.59 -22.44 1.96
N ASN A 134 -4.05 -23.53 2.51
CA ASN A 134 -3.42 -24.56 1.71
C ASN A 134 -4.48 -25.12 0.75
N ARG A 135 -4.36 -24.82 -0.54
CA ARG A 135 -4.97 -25.61 -1.61
C ARG A 135 -3.91 -26.55 -2.16
#